data_AF-A0A7W0LEQ1-F1
#
_entry.id   AF-A0A7W0LEQ1-F1
#
_cell.length_a   1.000
_cell.length_b   1.000
_cell.length_c   1.000
_cell.angle_alpha   90.00
_cell.angle_beta   90.00
_cell.angle_gamma   90.00
#
_symmetry.space_group_name_H-M   'P 1'
#
loop_
_entity.id
_entity.type
_entity.pdbx_description
1 polymer ?
#
loop_
_entity_poly.entity_id
_entity_poly.type
_entity_poly.pdbx_seq_one_letter_code
_entity_poly.pdbx_strand_id
1 'polypeptide(L)'
;MTGKRGPGRPPVHDEAWTKVTVVLFNRQIAFLDRVAASIRAQSGAAISRAQLIRALVDAMADADVDLTSARSEQDLKATILARLGRYRG
;
A
#
# COMPACT_ATOMS: atom_id res chain seq x y z
N MET A 1 12.81 3.29 -35.96
CA MET A 1 11.38 2.94 -36.09
C MET A 1 10.82 2.57 -34.71
N THR A 2 10.18 3.50 -34.02
CA THR A 2 9.61 3.28 -32.68
C THR A 2 8.12 2.95 -32.81
N GLY A 3 7.81 1.64 -32.81
CA GLY A 3 6.45 1.14 -32.90
C GLY A 3 5.58 1.59 -31.72
N LYS A 4 4.41 2.17 -32.03
CA LYS A 4 3.34 2.45 -31.06
C LYS A 4 3.01 1.17 -30.28
N ARG A 5 3.16 1.24 -28.94
CA ARG A 5 2.89 0.11 -28.03
C ARG A 5 1.37 -0.05 -27.86
N GLY A 6 0.86 -1.24 -28.18
CA GLY A 6 -0.56 -1.56 -28.07
C GLY A 6 -1.04 -1.71 -26.61
N PRO A 7 -2.37 -1.63 -26.36
CA PRO A 7 -2.95 -1.82 -25.03
C PRO A 7 -2.72 -3.26 -24.54
N GLY A 8 -2.35 -3.43 -23.27
CA GLY A 8 -2.31 -4.74 -22.61
C GLY A 8 -0.93 -5.31 -22.29
N ARG A 9 0.18 -4.64 -22.65
CA ARG A 9 1.49 -5.04 -22.14
C ARG A 9 1.57 -4.66 -20.64
N PRO A 10 1.82 -5.63 -19.73
CA PRO A 10 2.00 -5.32 -18.32
C PRO A 10 3.11 -4.28 -18.13
N PRO A 11 3.03 -3.41 -17.10
CA PRO A 11 4.13 -2.54 -16.74
C PRO A 11 5.40 -3.36 -16.62
N VAL A 12 6.48 -2.91 -17.29
CA VAL A 12 7.80 -3.48 -17.04
C VAL A 12 8.18 -3.01 -15.64
N HIS A 13 8.38 -3.97 -14.74
CA HIS A 13 8.88 -3.72 -13.40
C HIS A 13 10.39 -3.93 -13.44
N ASP A 14 11.16 -2.93 -13.01
CA ASP A 14 12.63 -3.01 -12.98
C ASP A 14 13.13 -3.90 -11.82
N GLU A 15 12.27 -4.18 -10.85
CA GLU A 15 12.53 -5.02 -9.68
C GLU A 15 11.85 -6.39 -9.80
N ALA A 16 12.55 -7.44 -9.38
CA ALA A 16 11.98 -8.78 -9.28
C ALA A 16 10.85 -8.80 -8.25
N TRP A 17 9.68 -9.33 -8.64
CA TRP A 17 8.51 -9.39 -7.77
C TRP A 17 7.99 -10.82 -7.66
N THR A 18 7.52 -11.18 -6.47
CA THR A 18 6.83 -12.45 -6.21
C THR A 18 5.35 -12.19 -5.95
N LYS A 19 4.46 -12.95 -6.60
CA LYS A 19 3.03 -12.89 -6.30
C LYS A 19 2.74 -13.57 -4.97
N VAL A 20 2.12 -12.85 -4.05
CA VAL A 20 1.65 -13.37 -2.75
C VAL A 20 0.15 -13.14 -2.60
N THR A 21 -0.54 -14.07 -1.94
CA THR A 21 -1.96 -13.94 -1.59
C THR A 21 -2.07 -13.56 -0.13
N VAL A 22 -2.78 -12.47 0.17
CA VAL A 22 -3.05 -12.01 1.54
C VAL A 22 -4.56 -11.98 1.79
N VAL A 23 -4.98 -12.41 2.99
CA VAL A 23 -6.38 -12.33 3.43
C VAL A 23 -6.58 -10.99 4.12
N LEU A 24 -7.57 -10.22 3.67
CA LEU A 24 -7.94 -8.94 4.25
C LEU A 24 -9.42 -8.94 4.59
N PHE A 25 -9.80 -8.21 5.63
CA PHE A 25 -11.20 -7.97 5.92
C PHE A 25 -11.84 -7.09 4.84
N ASN A 26 -13.12 -7.30 4.55
CA ASN A 26 -13.87 -6.48 3.59
C ASN A 26 -13.76 -4.97 3.86
N ARG A 27 -13.73 -4.57 5.14
CA ARG A 27 -13.54 -3.17 5.55
C ARG A 27 -12.18 -2.59 5.12
N GLN A 28 -11.12 -3.40 5.14
CA GLN A 28 -9.78 -2.99 4.71
C GLN A 28 -9.70 -2.87 3.18
N ILE A 29 -10.30 -3.83 2.46
CA ILE A 29 -10.39 -3.77 0.99
C ILE A 29 -11.15 -2.50 0.57
N ALA A 30 -12.31 -2.24 1.18
CA ALA A 30 -13.10 -1.05 0.89
C ALA A 30 -12.34 0.25 1.22
N PHE A 31 -11.53 0.27 2.29
CA PHE A 31 -10.66 1.40 2.59
C PHE A 31 -9.61 1.64 1.50
N LEU A 32 -8.89 0.60 1.08
CA LEU A 32 -7.88 0.70 0.02
C LEU A 32 -8.50 1.19 -1.31
N ASP A 33 -9.68 0.68 -1.66
CA ASP A 33 -10.39 1.09 -2.88
C ASP A 33 -10.81 2.57 -2.82
N ARG A 34 -11.29 3.06 -1.67
CA ARG A 34 -11.61 4.47 -1.48
C ARG A 34 -10.38 5.37 -1.61
N VAL A 35 -9.24 4.97 -1.05
CA VAL A 35 -7.98 5.71 -1.17
C VAL A 35 -7.56 5.78 -2.64
N ALA A 36 -7.54 4.65 -3.35
CA ALA A 36 -7.19 4.59 -4.77
C ALA A 36 -8.12 5.46 -5.63
N ALA A 37 -9.43 5.40 -5.38
CA ALA A 37 -10.42 6.23 -6.08
C ALA A 37 -10.20 7.73 -5.81
N SER A 38 -9.89 8.10 -4.56
CA SER A 38 -9.63 9.49 -4.18
C SER A 38 -8.37 10.04 -4.86
N ILE A 39 -7.29 9.26 -4.90
CA ILE A 39 -6.06 9.63 -5.61
C ILE A 39 -6.36 9.84 -7.09
N ARG A 40 -7.12 8.93 -7.72
CA ARG A 40 -7.49 9.06 -9.13
C ARG A 40 -8.36 10.28 -9.40
N ALA A 41 -9.32 10.57 -8.52
CA ALA A 41 -10.17 11.75 -8.65
C ALA A 41 -9.38 13.07 -8.53
N GLN A 42 -8.35 13.10 -7.67
CA GLN A 42 -7.57 14.32 -7.41
C GLN A 42 -6.42 14.54 -8.41
N SER A 43 -5.74 13.47 -8.80
CA SER A 43 -4.50 13.55 -9.61
C SER A 43 -4.60 12.91 -11.00
N GLY A 44 -5.67 12.17 -11.28
CA GLY A 44 -5.79 11.34 -12.48
C GLY A 44 -4.96 10.05 -12.45
N ALA A 45 -4.08 9.86 -11.45
CA ALA A 45 -3.21 8.70 -11.35
C ALA A 45 -3.97 7.43 -10.93
N ALA A 46 -3.66 6.31 -11.57
CA ALA A 46 -4.20 5.00 -11.20
C ALA A 46 -3.21 4.24 -10.30
N ILE A 47 -3.51 4.16 -9.02
CA ILE A 47 -2.70 3.43 -8.02
C ILE A 47 -3.46 2.16 -7.61
N SER A 48 -2.80 1.01 -7.74
CA SER A 48 -3.34 -0.30 -7.35
C SER A 48 -3.24 -0.55 -5.84
N ARG A 49 -4.05 -1.48 -5.31
CA ARG A 49 -3.97 -1.94 -3.91
C ARG A 49 -2.56 -2.41 -3.55
N ALA A 50 -1.91 -3.14 -4.45
CA ALA A 50 -0.55 -3.63 -4.23
C ALA A 50 0.48 -2.50 -4.16
N GLN A 51 0.31 -1.41 -4.92
CA GLN A 51 1.16 -0.22 -4.79
C GLN A 51 0.93 0.49 -3.47
N LEU A 52 -0.32 0.62 -3.02
CA LEU A 52 -0.61 1.20 -1.70
C LEU A 52 0.01 0.38 -0.57
N ILE A 53 -0.16 -0.94 -0.60
CA ILE A 53 0.41 -1.83 0.43
C ILE A 53 1.94 -1.76 0.42
N ARG A 54 2.59 -1.80 -0.75
CA ARG A 54 4.05 -1.68 -0.83
C ARG A 54 4.55 -0.35 -0.29
N ALA A 55 3.95 0.78 -0.70
CA ALA A 55 4.33 2.10 -0.20
C ALA A 55 4.20 2.21 1.33
N LEU A 56 3.19 1.56 1.92
CA LEU A 56 3.05 1.49 3.38
C LEU A 56 4.15 0.65 4.04
N VAL A 57 4.52 -0.49 3.44
CA VAL A 57 5.61 -1.35 3.92
C VAL A 57 6.95 -0.61 3.83
N ASP A 58 7.25 0.00 2.69
CA ASP A 58 8.49 0.75 2.47
C ASP A 58 8.59 1.93 3.46
N ALA A 59 7.51 2.69 3.64
CA ALA A 59 7.49 3.80 4.61
C ALA A 59 7.71 3.33 6.06
N MET A 60 7.21 2.15 6.45
CA MET A 60 7.46 1.59 7.78
C MET A 60 8.91 1.13 7.95
N ALA A 61 9.50 0.54 6.91
CA ALA A 61 10.90 0.13 6.90
C ALA A 61 11.84 1.34 6.98
N ASP A 62 11.57 2.39 6.20
CA ASP A 62 12.36 3.62 6.17
C ASP A 62 12.26 4.43 7.47
N ALA A 63 11.12 4.38 8.14
CA ALA A 63 10.88 5.09 9.41
C ALA A 63 11.51 4.40 10.64
N ASP A 64 12.21 3.27 10.46
CA ASP A 64 12.84 2.46 11.51
C ASP A 64 11.90 2.22 12.70
N VAL A 65 10.64 1.87 12.40
CA VAL A 65 9.65 1.59 13.43
C VAL A 65 9.91 0.20 13.98
N ASP A 66 10.43 0.13 15.22
CA ASP A 66 10.54 -1.14 15.93
C ASP A 66 9.16 -1.72 16.25
N LEU A 67 8.79 -2.74 15.47
CA LEU A 67 7.56 -3.53 15.63
C LEU A 67 7.82 -4.89 16.32
N THR A 68 9.08 -5.21 16.64
CA THR A 68 9.47 -6.56 17.11
C THR A 68 8.94 -6.91 18.50
N SER A 69 8.56 -5.90 19.28
CA SER A 69 7.96 -6.06 20.60
C SER A 69 6.45 -6.34 20.57
N ALA A 70 5.80 -6.21 19.41
CA ALA A 70 4.35 -6.40 19.31
C ALA A 70 3.95 -7.87 19.48
N ARG A 71 2.90 -8.11 20.28
CA ARG A 71 2.43 -9.48 20.60
C ARG A 71 1.11 -9.84 19.93
N SER A 72 0.48 -8.89 19.23
CA SER A 72 -0.80 -9.07 18.54
C SER A 72 -0.97 -8.07 17.40
N GLU A 73 -1.93 -8.30 16.50
CA GLU A 73 -2.33 -7.33 15.47
C GLU A 73 -2.77 -5.99 16.08
N GLN A 74 -3.41 -6.04 17.25
CA GLN A 74 -3.84 -4.86 17.98
C GLN A 74 -2.64 -4.07 18.52
N ASP A 75 -1.62 -4.74 19.05
CA ASP A 75 -0.40 -4.09 19.52
C ASP A 75 0.37 -3.47 18.36
N LEU A 76 0.50 -4.19 17.24
CA LEU A 76 1.11 -3.66 16.01
C LEU A 76 0.42 -2.38 15.57
N LYS A 77 -0.91 -2.40 15.50
CA LYS A 77 -1.71 -1.22 15.16
C LYS A 77 -1.46 -0.08 16.15
N ALA A 78 -1.47 -0.34 17.45
CA ALA A 78 -1.24 0.69 18.47
C ALA A 78 0.14 1.34 18.34
N THR A 79 1.19 0.55 18.12
CA THR A 79 2.56 1.05 17.91
C THR A 79 2.67 1.92 16.67
N ILE A 80 2.12 1.48 15.54
CA ILE A 80 2.11 2.25 14.29
C ILE A 80 1.37 3.59 14.49
N LEU A 81 0.22 3.55 15.16
CA LEU A 81 -0.57 4.76 15.41
C LEU A 81 0.14 5.76 16.32
N ALA A 82 0.83 5.28 17.36
CA ALA A 82 1.63 6.13 18.24
C ALA A 82 2.72 6.88 17.45
N ARG A 83 3.30 6.24 16.42
CA ARG A 83 4.32 6.86 15.56
C ARG A 83 3.75 7.83 14.53
N LEU A 84 2.54 7.61 14.02
CA LEU A 84 1.88 8.50 13.04
C LEU A 84 1.36 9.82 13.64
N GLY A 85 1.49 10.01 14.96
CA GLY A 85 1.41 11.32 15.60
C GLY A 85 0.03 12.00 15.68
N ARG A 86 -1.03 11.47 15.07
CA ARG A 86 -2.41 12.02 15.19
C ARG A 86 -3.49 10.94 15.05
N TYR A 87 -4.02 10.48 16.17
CA TYR A 87 -5.39 9.98 16.24
C TYR A 87 -6.31 11.21 16.27
N ARG A 88 -7.07 11.47 15.19
CA ARG A 88 -8.36 12.17 15.36
C ARG A 88 -9.39 11.08 15.55
N GLY A 89 -10.07 11.12 16.69
CA GLY A 89 -11.14 10.20 17.06
C GLY A 89 -12.32 10.23 16.10
#